data_AF-A0A811GGA0-F1
#
_entry.id   AF-A0A811GGA0-F1
#
_cell.length_a   1.000
_cell.length_b   1.000
_cell.length_c   1.000
_cell.angle_alpha   90.00
_cell.angle_beta   90.00
_cell.angle_gamma   90.00
#
_symmetry.space_group_name_H-M   'P 1'
#
loop_
_entity.id
_entity.type
_entity.pdbx_description
1 polymer ?
#
loop_
_entity_poly.entity_id
_entity_poly.type
_entity_poly.pdbx_seq_one_letter_code
_entity_poly.pdbx_strand_id
1 'polypeptide(L)'
;MYYQTQNNDDEKIDAVLRYLFQYEKPELKQAQYVAIVAIFEKIDIAAMYFLFSLICERLPQRAKMLFSGEDYRGKKQVILEVMQNLAYSVES
;
A
#
# COMPACT_ATOMS: atom_id res chain seq x y z
N MET A 1 15.50 12.07 19.36
CA MET A 1 15.41 12.17 17.89
C MET A 1 14.64 10.99 17.29
N TYR A 2 13.62 10.46 17.98
CA TYR A 2 12.77 9.35 17.49
C TYR A 2 11.44 9.84 16.88
N TYR A 3 11.00 11.04 17.28
CA TYR A 3 9.73 11.64 16.83
C TYR A 3 9.72 12.02 15.34
N GLN A 4 10.86 12.40 14.76
CA GLN A 4 10.92 12.80 13.35
C GLN A 4 10.83 11.60 12.39
N THR A 5 11.37 10.44 12.77
CA THR A 5 11.32 9.23 11.96
C THR A 5 9.90 8.65 11.95
N GLN A 6 9.25 8.58 13.11
CA GLN A 6 7.86 8.09 13.22
C GLN A 6 6.87 8.92 12.39
N ASN A 7 6.98 10.26 12.45
CA ASN A 7 6.06 11.13 11.73
C ASN A 7 6.20 10.99 10.20
N ASN A 8 7.41 10.72 9.71
CA ASN A 8 7.66 10.52 8.28
C ASN A 8 7.07 9.19 7.80
N ASP A 9 7.16 8.12 8.58
CA ASP A 9 6.58 6.83 8.19
C ASP A 9 5.06 6.82 8.32
N ASP A 10 4.48 7.54 9.28
CA ASP A 10 3.02 7.74 9.39
C ASP A 10 2.44 8.43 8.13
N GLU A 11 3.09 9.48 7.63
CA GLU A 11 2.69 10.16 6.39
C GLU A 11 2.80 9.24 5.17
N LYS A 12 3.86 8.44 5.07
CA LYS A 12 4.02 7.46 3.98
C LYS A 12 2.95 6.38 4.03
N ILE A 13 2.65 5.87 5.22
CA ILE A 13 1.60 4.85 5.44
C ILE A 13 0.25 5.41 5.00
N ASP A 14 -0.11 6.63 5.43
CA ASP A 14 -1.37 7.26 5.05
C ASP A 14 -1.46 7.47 3.53
N ALA A 15 -0.38 7.92 2.88
CA ALA A 15 -0.33 8.08 1.43
C ALA A 15 -0.59 6.74 0.70
N VAL A 16 0.04 5.65 1.15
CA VAL A 16 -0.19 4.30 0.58
C VAL A 16 -1.63 3.83 0.82
N LEU A 17 -2.17 4.01 2.03
CA LEU A 17 -3.53 3.59 2.36
C LEU A 17 -4.59 4.35 1.56
N ARG A 18 -4.41 5.67 1.36
CA ARG A 18 -5.28 6.47 0.49
C ARG A 18 -5.20 5.95 -0.94
N TYR A 19 -4.00 5.69 -1.44
CA TYR A 19 -3.84 5.16 -2.79
C TYR A 19 -4.55 3.80 -2.98
N LEU A 20 -4.49 2.90 -1.99
CA LEU A 20 -5.10 1.57 -2.10
C LEU A 20 -6.63 1.57 -1.95
N PHE A 21 -7.18 2.41 -1.08
CA PHE A 21 -8.58 2.27 -0.64
C PHE A 21 -9.48 3.47 -0.95
N GLN A 22 -8.91 4.65 -1.20
CA GLN A 22 -9.71 5.80 -1.58
C GLN A 22 -10.07 5.70 -3.07
N TYR A 23 -11.37 5.84 -3.36
CA TYR A 23 -11.84 5.94 -4.72
C TYR A 23 -11.34 7.24 -5.36
N GLU A 24 -10.60 7.10 -6.45
CA GLU A 24 -10.14 8.18 -7.32
C GLU A 24 -10.28 7.72 -8.77
N LYS A 25 -10.31 8.67 -9.71
CA LYS A 25 -10.37 8.31 -11.12
C LYS A 25 -9.07 7.59 -11.55
N PRO A 26 -9.14 6.63 -12.49
CA PRO A 26 -7.96 5.90 -12.95
C PRO A 26 -6.82 6.80 -13.43
N GLU A 27 -7.12 7.95 -14.06
CA GLU A 27 -6.08 8.87 -14.55
C GLU A 27 -5.30 9.50 -13.40
N LEU A 28 -5.95 9.76 -12.26
CA LEU A 28 -5.29 10.27 -11.06
C LEU A 28 -4.43 9.19 -10.41
N LYS A 29 -4.94 7.95 -10.31
CA LYS A 29 -4.16 6.80 -9.81
C LYS A 29 -2.93 6.55 -10.66
N GLN A 30 -3.07 6.65 -11.97
CA GLN A 30 -1.97 6.50 -12.92
C GLN A 30 -0.90 7.59 -12.73
N ALA A 31 -1.32 8.85 -12.62
CA ALA A 31 -0.40 9.98 -12.42
C ALA A 31 0.37 9.88 -11.09
N GLN A 32 -0.25 9.33 -10.05
CA GLN A 32 0.35 9.16 -8.72
C GLN A 32 1.21 7.89 -8.60
N TYR A 33 1.01 6.88 -9.46
CA TYR A 33 1.55 5.52 -9.30
C TYR A 33 3.06 5.51 -8.99
N VAL A 34 3.87 6.17 -9.83
CA VAL A 34 5.34 6.19 -9.67
C VAL A 34 5.74 6.80 -8.33
N ALA A 35 5.07 7.88 -7.91
CA ALA A 35 5.37 8.55 -6.63
C ALA A 35 5.00 7.66 -5.43
N ILE A 36 3.84 7.00 -5.48
CA ILE A 36 3.39 6.12 -4.40
C ILE A 36 4.25 4.85 -4.29
N VAL A 37 4.69 4.27 -5.41
CA VAL A 37 5.66 3.15 -5.38
C VAL A 37 6.96 3.59 -4.72
N ALA A 38 7.50 4.75 -5.09
CA ALA A 38 8.72 5.28 -4.48
C ALA A 38 8.56 5.58 -2.97
N ILE A 39 7.36 5.99 -2.53
CA ILE A 39 7.03 6.15 -1.12
C ILE A 39 7.01 4.79 -0.41
N PHE A 40 6.30 3.81 -0.98
CA PHE A 40 6.18 2.46 -0.43
C PHE A 40 7.55 1.79 -0.25
N GLU A 41 8.46 1.94 -1.20
CA GLU A 41 9.81 1.38 -1.11
C GLU A 41 10.69 2.00 -0.01
N LYS A 42 10.35 3.22 0.45
CA LYS A 42 11.08 3.96 1.50
C LYS A 42 10.49 3.80 2.89
N ILE A 43 9.46 2.97 3.06
CA ILE A 43 8.91 2.62 4.37
C ILE A 43 9.87 1.62 5.03
N ASP A 44 10.27 1.91 6.27
CA ASP A 44 11.14 1.00 7.02
C ASP A 44 10.44 -0.33 7.35
N ILE A 45 11.20 -1.34 7.76
CA ILE A 45 10.66 -2.68 7.97
C ILE A 45 9.57 -2.74 9.05
N ALA A 46 9.71 -1.99 10.15
CA ALA A 46 8.73 -2.00 11.23
C ALA A 46 7.44 -1.31 10.81
N ALA A 47 7.54 -0.13 10.18
CA ALA A 47 6.40 0.56 9.60
C ALA A 47 5.71 -0.24 8.49
N MET A 48 6.46 -1.05 7.72
CA MET A 48 5.90 -1.93 6.70
C MET A 48 5.01 -3.02 7.32
N TYR A 49 5.41 -3.63 8.43
CA TYR A 49 4.56 -4.60 9.14
C TYR A 49 3.29 -3.93 9.71
N PHE A 50 3.41 -2.69 10.18
CA PHE A 50 2.24 -1.93 10.62
C PHE A 50 1.30 -1.60 9.45
N LEU A 51 1.84 -1.21 8.29
CA LEU A 51 1.06 -1.04 7.07
C LEU A 51 0.34 -2.34 6.67
N PHE A 52 1.00 -3.50 6.77
CA PHE A 52 0.37 -4.79 6.49
C PHE A 52 -0.82 -5.08 7.40
N SER A 53 -0.73 -4.78 8.70
CA SER A 53 -1.88 -4.94 9.60
C SER A 53 -3.05 -4.03 9.21
N LEU A 54 -2.78 -2.77 8.87
CA LEU A 54 -3.80 -1.81 8.49
C LEU A 54 -4.49 -2.19 7.16
N ILE A 55 -3.72 -2.69 6.20
CA ILE A 55 -4.26 -3.23 4.94
C ILE A 55 -5.15 -4.45 5.25
N CYS A 56 -4.65 -5.40 6.04
CA CYS A 56 -5.39 -6.62 6.38
C CYS A 56 -6.71 -6.32 7.09
N GLU A 57 -6.76 -5.29 7.94
CA GLU A 57 -8.01 -4.87 8.60
C GLU A 57 -9.10 -4.42 7.61
N ARG A 58 -8.70 -3.76 6.52
CA ARG A 58 -9.61 -3.18 5.50
C ARG A 58 -10.03 -4.15 4.40
N LEU A 59 -9.31 -5.26 4.21
CA LEU A 59 -9.62 -6.23 3.16
C LEU A 59 -10.92 -7.01 3.44
N PRO A 60 -11.61 -7.54 2.43
CA PRO A 60 -12.69 -8.52 2.63
C PRO A 60 -12.11 -9.87 3.11
N GLN A 61 -12.93 -10.68 3.81
CA GLN A 61 -12.47 -11.90 4.49
C GLN A 61 -11.64 -12.86 3.62
N ARG A 62 -12.02 -13.06 2.35
CA ARG A 62 -11.28 -13.91 1.42
C ARG A 62 -9.88 -13.36 1.12
N ALA A 63 -9.79 -12.07 0.84
CA ALA A 63 -8.52 -11.40 0.59
C ALA A 63 -7.65 -11.34 1.86
N LYS A 64 -8.26 -11.19 3.05
CA LYS A 64 -7.52 -11.27 4.34
C LYS A 64 -6.81 -12.61 4.49
N MET A 65 -7.48 -13.72 4.20
CA MET A 65 -6.90 -15.05 4.35
C MET A 65 -5.71 -15.25 3.40
N LEU A 66 -5.87 -14.87 2.13
CA LEU A 66 -4.79 -14.92 1.13
C LEU A 66 -3.62 -14.03 1.56
N PHE A 67 -3.91 -12.76 1.86
CA PHE A 67 -2.89 -11.79 2.23
C PHE A 67 -2.17 -12.18 3.51
N SER A 68 -2.85 -12.79 4.49
CA SER A 68 -2.24 -13.21 5.76
C SER A 68 -1.30 -14.40 5.57
N GLY A 69 -1.57 -15.29 4.62
CA GLY A 69 -0.74 -16.47 4.32
C GLY A 69 0.62 -16.15 3.68
N GLU A 70 0.77 -14.98 3.08
CA GLU A 70 2.02 -14.55 2.45
C GLU A 70 3.14 -14.25 3.46
N ASP A 71 4.41 -14.41 3.06
CA ASP A 71 5.54 -13.89 3.82
C ASP A 71 5.75 -12.37 3.58
N TYR A 72 6.79 -11.78 4.17
CA TYR A 72 7.09 -10.35 3.99
C TYR A 72 7.22 -9.95 2.50
N ARG A 73 7.89 -10.77 1.69
CA ARG A 73 8.13 -10.47 0.27
C ARG A 73 6.85 -10.64 -0.54
N GLY A 74 6.10 -11.72 -0.28
CA GLY A 74 4.81 -11.97 -0.89
C GLY A 74 3.83 -10.83 -0.62
N LYS A 75 3.72 -10.36 0.63
CA LYS A 75 2.87 -9.22 0.99
C LYS A 75 3.28 -7.94 0.25
N LYS A 76 4.59 -7.62 0.16
CA LYS A 76 5.06 -6.48 -0.63
C LYS A 76 4.67 -6.60 -2.10
N GLN A 77 4.87 -7.78 -2.70
CA GLN A 77 4.58 -8.01 -4.11
C GLN A 77 3.09 -7.87 -4.40
N VAL A 78 2.22 -8.48 -3.60
CA VAL A 78 0.77 -8.36 -3.74
C VAL A 78 0.33 -6.90 -3.70
N ILE A 79 0.88 -6.10 -2.78
CA ILE A 79 0.55 -4.67 -2.70
C ILE A 79 0.97 -3.92 -3.97
N LEU A 80 2.18 -4.17 -4.47
CA LEU A 80 2.67 -3.55 -5.72
C LEU A 80 1.82 -3.93 -6.93
N GLU A 81 1.43 -5.20 -7.04
CA GLU A 81 0.55 -5.68 -8.11
C GLU A 81 -0.83 -5.01 -8.01
N VAL A 82 -1.40 -4.88 -6.81
CA VAL A 82 -2.66 -4.14 -6.62
C VAL A 82 -2.51 -2.67 -7.01
N MET A 83 -1.42 -2.01 -6.60
CA MET A 83 -1.16 -0.61 -6.98
C MET A 83 -1.09 -0.45 -8.49
N GLN A 84 -0.38 -1.36 -9.18
CA GLN A 84 -0.26 -1.33 -10.63
C GLN A 84 -1.62 -1.55 -11.31
N ASN A 85 -2.41 -2.51 -10.81
CA ASN A 85 -3.75 -2.73 -11.31
C ASN A 85 -4.62 -1.48 -11.15
N LEU A 86 -4.63 -0.83 -9.98
CA LEU A 86 -5.38 0.42 -9.76
C LEU A 86 -4.97 1.56 -10.71
N ALA A 87 -3.72 1.59 -11.16
CA ALA A 87 -3.21 2.59 -12.09
C ALA A 87 -3.52 2.30 -13.56
N TYR A 88 -3.59 1.03 -13.95
CA TYR A 88 -3.56 0.61 -15.36
C TYR A 88 -4.66 -0.37 -15.78
N SER A 89 -5.54 -0.81 -14.89
CA SER A 89 -6.67 -1.64 -15.27
C SER A 89 -7.69 -0.77 -16.03
N VAL A 90 -7.61 -0.82 -17.35
CA VAL A 90 -8.70 -0.44 -18.26
C VAL A 90 -9.81 -1.46 -18.05
N GLU A 91 -11.00 -1.01 -17.63
CA GLU A 91 -12.19 -1.86 -17.62
C GLU A 91 -12.32 -2.54 -19.01
N SER A 92 -12.25 -3.87 -19.01
CA SER A 92 -12.44 -4.71 -20.20
C SER A 92 -13.93 -4.85 -20.52
#